data_AF-A0A1V8TIE1-F1
#
_entry.id   AF-A0A1V8TIE1-F1
#
_cell.length_a   1.000
_cell.length_b   1.000
_cell.length_c   1.000
_cell.angle_alpha   90.00
_cell.angle_beta   90.00
_cell.angle_gamma   90.00
#
_symmetry.space_group_name_H-M   'P 1'
#
loop_
_entity.id
_entity.type
_entity.pdbx_description
1 polymer ?
#
loop_
_entity_poly.entity_id
_entity_poly.type
_entity_poly.pdbx_seq_one_letter_code
_entity_poly.pdbx_strand_id
1 'polypeptide(L)'
;MAKVPDWDDLPEVKGMPKGCAWGVFDKDGKKDVYGTLNLLTPEIIKSAYSELKDGVSVSLNWPIGAIETPGFSRKGLVHKVMSFVDTPLAAHGYDDEIEFNTQCSSQWDSLCHFHHQESKSGYNGVQTSVEALTQTYGNEDKDQKLPTLNHWHKRGGLVARGVFIDFKLYADEEGRSFNPYNDDKITVQDIEAIAKKQGVEFKKGDVIIIRSGFTEGLTGVSAQKQGELMGSHRTCGVTGDEATAKWFWNKHFAAVAGDMIAFEHIPPKRPDGSEGQVSELVLHQYFLALFGMPIGELWDLKALSEKCKELGRYSFLLTSVPLNVPGGIGSPPNALAVF
;
A
#
# COMPACT_ATOMS: atom_id res chain seq x y z
N MET A 1 -1.10 25.71 -4.67
CA MET A 1 -0.91 24.61 -5.65
C MET A 1 -2.02 24.69 -6.68
N ALA A 2 -1.74 24.33 -7.93
CA ALA A 2 -2.80 24.17 -8.93
C ALA A 2 -3.82 23.14 -8.42
N LYS A 3 -5.10 23.33 -8.77
CA LYS A 3 -6.18 22.39 -8.43
C LYS A 3 -5.90 21.09 -9.20
N VAL A 4 -5.77 19.97 -8.49
CA VAL A 4 -5.68 18.64 -9.11
C VAL A 4 -7.03 18.36 -9.77
N PRO A 5 -7.08 18.01 -11.06
CA PRO A 5 -8.33 17.78 -11.78
C PRO A 5 -9.04 16.51 -11.27
N ASP A 6 -10.36 16.51 -11.33
CA ASP A 6 -11.14 15.29 -11.17
C ASP A 6 -10.93 14.40 -12.41
N TRP A 7 -11.31 13.12 -12.29
CA TRP A 7 -11.07 12.09 -13.30
C TRP A 7 -11.51 12.50 -14.70
N ASP A 8 -12.73 13.06 -14.80
CA ASP A 8 -13.33 13.44 -16.08
C ASP A 8 -12.59 14.64 -16.71
N ASP A 9 -11.95 15.47 -15.88
CA ASP A 9 -11.18 16.65 -16.28
C ASP A 9 -9.67 16.37 -16.47
N LEU A 10 -9.22 15.12 -16.24
CA LEU A 10 -7.83 14.74 -16.49
C LEU A 10 -7.43 15.00 -17.95
N PRO A 11 -6.27 15.64 -18.19
CA PRO A 11 -5.77 15.88 -19.53
C PRO A 11 -5.52 14.56 -20.26
N GLU A 12 -5.77 14.53 -21.57
CA GLU A 12 -5.49 13.36 -22.38
C GLU A 12 -3.98 13.11 -22.47
N VAL A 13 -3.56 11.88 -22.21
CA VAL A 13 -2.18 11.42 -22.41
C VAL A 13 -2.18 10.51 -23.62
N LYS A 14 -1.54 10.97 -24.71
CA LYS A 14 -1.53 10.26 -25.99
C LYS A 14 -1.09 8.80 -25.83
N GLY A 15 -1.95 7.87 -26.27
CA GLY A 15 -1.67 6.43 -26.24
C GLY A 15 -1.88 5.76 -24.88
N MET A 16 -2.49 6.46 -23.91
CA MET A 16 -2.83 5.93 -22.60
C MET A 16 -4.36 5.95 -22.40
N PRO A 17 -4.92 5.07 -21.56
CA PRO A 17 -6.34 5.06 -21.25
C PRO A 17 -6.75 6.31 -20.43
N LYS A 18 -8.06 6.58 -20.38
CA LYS A 18 -8.65 7.57 -19.48
C LYS A 18 -8.25 7.25 -18.03
N GLY A 19 -8.00 8.26 -17.21
CA GLY A 19 -7.50 8.08 -15.84
C GLY A 19 -5.98 8.13 -15.70
N CYS A 20 -5.24 8.16 -16.81
CA CYS A 20 -3.80 8.45 -16.78
C CYS A 20 -3.56 9.91 -16.37
N ALA A 21 -2.85 10.12 -15.25
CA ALA A 21 -2.59 11.43 -14.67
C ALA A 21 -1.14 11.89 -14.88
N TRP A 22 -0.44 11.33 -15.87
CA TRP A 22 0.93 11.72 -16.18
C TRP A 22 1.02 13.21 -16.50
N GLY A 23 2.04 13.87 -15.99
CA GLY A 23 2.24 15.32 -16.15
C GLY A 23 1.43 16.20 -15.19
N VAL A 24 0.44 15.66 -14.47
CA VAL A 24 -0.39 16.47 -13.53
C VAL A 24 0.43 17.04 -12.38
N PHE A 25 1.41 16.27 -11.90
CA PHE A 25 2.29 16.67 -10.79
C PHE A 25 3.67 17.15 -11.24
N ASP A 26 3.95 17.17 -12.55
CA ASP A 26 5.22 17.64 -13.09
C ASP A 26 5.43 19.12 -12.76
N LYS A 27 6.68 19.49 -12.48
CA LYS A 27 7.02 20.86 -12.05
C LYS A 27 8.30 21.33 -12.71
N ASP A 28 8.29 22.57 -13.21
CA ASP A 28 9.45 23.25 -13.80
C ASP A 28 10.13 22.41 -14.90
N GLY A 29 9.33 21.71 -15.71
CA GLY A 29 9.80 20.85 -16.80
C GLY A 29 10.43 19.52 -16.34
N LYS A 30 10.36 19.18 -15.05
CA LYS A 30 10.81 17.90 -14.50
C LYS A 30 9.61 16.98 -14.27
N LYS A 31 9.78 15.72 -14.69
CA LYS A 31 8.82 14.66 -14.41
C LYS A 31 8.77 14.39 -12.91
N ASP A 32 7.56 14.29 -12.39
CA ASP A 32 7.32 13.89 -11.02
C ASP A 32 7.60 12.39 -10.80
N VAL A 33 8.00 12.05 -9.56
CA VAL A 33 8.31 10.69 -9.11
C VAL A 33 7.50 10.24 -7.89
N TYR A 34 6.58 11.08 -7.39
CA TYR A 34 5.85 10.86 -6.15
C TYR A 34 4.35 10.58 -6.35
N GLY A 35 3.79 10.98 -7.50
CA GLY A 35 2.38 10.87 -7.82
C GLY A 35 1.50 11.54 -6.78
N THR A 36 0.52 10.81 -6.26
CA THR A 36 -0.47 11.35 -5.32
C THR A 36 0.12 11.72 -3.96
N LEU A 37 1.35 11.32 -3.61
CA LEU A 37 2.02 11.85 -2.42
C LEU A 37 2.31 13.35 -2.49
N ASN A 38 2.25 13.96 -3.67
CA ASN A 38 2.29 15.42 -3.82
C ASN A 38 1.05 16.12 -3.24
N LEU A 39 -0.03 15.38 -2.96
CA LEU A 39 -1.19 15.90 -2.24
C LEU A 39 -0.87 16.21 -0.77
N LEU A 40 0.17 15.61 -0.20
CA LEU A 40 0.62 15.86 1.17
C LEU A 40 1.45 17.15 1.24
N THR A 41 0.77 18.28 1.14
CA THR A 41 1.36 19.63 1.29
C THR A 41 1.68 19.92 2.75
N PRO A 42 2.55 20.91 3.06
CA PRO A 42 2.79 21.33 4.45
C PRO A 42 1.51 21.65 5.23
N GLU A 43 0.51 22.26 4.58
CA GLU A 43 -0.79 22.58 5.18
C GLU A 43 -1.62 21.33 5.48
N ILE A 44 -1.66 20.37 4.54
CA ILE A 44 -2.37 19.09 4.73
C ILE A 44 -1.70 18.26 5.83
N ILE A 45 -0.37 18.14 5.82
CA ILE A 45 0.41 17.46 6.86
C ILE A 45 0.14 18.10 8.23
N LYS A 46 0.20 19.43 8.32
CA LYS A 46 -0.08 20.16 9.57
C LYS A 46 -1.50 19.91 10.07
N SER A 47 -2.49 19.79 9.17
CA SER A 47 -3.88 19.51 9.58
C SER A 47 -4.04 18.14 10.23
N ALA A 48 -3.24 17.15 9.81
CA ALA A 48 -3.23 15.80 10.39
C ALA A 48 -2.74 15.80 11.85
N TYR A 49 -1.95 16.80 12.28
CA TYR A 49 -1.51 16.89 13.68
C TYR A 49 -2.66 17.09 14.67
N SER A 50 -3.82 17.58 14.21
CA SER A 50 -5.02 17.69 15.04
C SER A 50 -5.61 16.35 15.45
N GLU A 51 -5.17 15.25 14.84
CA GLU A 51 -5.58 13.90 15.20
C GLU A 51 -4.86 13.38 16.46
N LEU A 52 -3.74 14.00 16.88
CA LEU A 52 -2.97 13.68 18.08
C LEU A 52 -3.64 14.25 19.34
N LYS A 53 -4.40 13.42 20.04
CA LYS A 53 -5.21 13.76 21.21
C LYS A 53 -4.94 12.84 22.40
N ASP A 54 -4.61 11.58 22.15
CA ASP A 54 -4.60 10.53 23.17
C ASP A 54 -3.19 10.09 23.56
N GLY A 55 -2.18 10.35 22.72
CA GLY A 55 -0.79 9.96 22.99
C GLY A 55 -0.58 8.45 22.85
N VAL A 56 -1.38 7.79 22.01
CA VAL A 56 -1.35 6.34 21.80
C VAL A 56 -0.89 6.05 20.39
N SER A 57 0.11 5.17 20.23
CA SER A 57 0.56 4.68 18.93
C SER A 57 0.23 3.20 18.74
N VAL A 58 -0.20 2.83 17.54
CA VAL A 58 -0.46 1.45 17.13
C VAL A 58 0.46 1.12 15.94
N SER A 59 1.28 0.07 16.08
CA SER A 59 2.07 -0.47 14.97
C SER A 59 1.15 -1.17 13.97
N LEU A 60 1.33 -0.86 12.69
CA LEU A 60 0.56 -1.46 11.60
C LEU A 60 1.37 -2.49 10.80
N ASN A 61 2.54 -2.87 11.34
CA ASN A 61 3.50 -3.76 10.70
C ASN A 61 3.25 -5.19 11.15
N TRP A 62 2.83 -6.04 10.23
CA TRP A 62 2.76 -7.48 10.42
C TRP A 62 4.17 -8.06 10.42
N PRO A 63 4.48 -9.08 11.25
CA PRO A 63 5.83 -9.60 11.36
C PRO A 63 6.39 -10.05 10.02
N ILE A 64 7.68 -9.75 9.78
CA ILE A 64 8.40 -10.36 8.66
C ILE A 64 8.49 -11.87 8.96
N GLY A 65 8.05 -12.70 8.01
CA GLY A 65 7.93 -14.16 8.23
C GLY A 65 6.62 -14.62 8.86
N ALA A 66 5.62 -13.74 9.02
CA ALA A 66 4.28 -14.15 9.49
C ALA A 66 3.57 -15.11 8.51
N ILE A 67 3.95 -15.09 7.23
CA ILE A 67 3.58 -16.12 6.24
C ILE A 67 4.78 -17.04 6.02
N GLU A 68 4.61 -18.33 6.27
CA GLU A 68 5.67 -19.32 6.06
C GLU A 68 6.07 -19.43 4.58
N THR A 69 5.07 -19.52 3.68
CA THR A 69 5.27 -19.58 2.23
C THR A 69 4.59 -18.40 1.57
N PRO A 70 5.30 -17.28 1.37
CA PRO A 70 4.74 -16.11 0.71
C PRO A 70 4.20 -16.43 -0.69
N GLY A 71 3.13 -15.74 -1.08
CA GLY A 71 2.53 -15.87 -2.40
C GLY A 71 3.50 -15.52 -3.54
N PHE A 72 3.12 -15.86 -4.78
CA PHE A 72 3.89 -15.53 -5.99
C PHE A 72 5.34 -16.03 -6.01
N SER A 73 5.59 -17.17 -5.35
CA SER A 73 6.93 -17.78 -5.23
C SER A 73 7.98 -16.84 -4.63
N ARG A 74 7.55 -15.88 -3.81
CA ARG A 74 8.43 -14.91 -3.15
C ARG A 74 9.23 -15.59 -2.03
N LYS A 75 10.48 -15.17 -1.85
CA LYS A 75 11.36 -15.63 -0.77
C LYS A 75 10.81 -15.16 0.58
N GLY A 76 10.63 -16.09 1.53
CA GLY A 76 10.32 -15.80 2.93
C GLY A 76 11.50 -15.23 3.72
N LEU A 77 11.34 -15.09 5.03
CA LEU A 77 12.39 -14.59 5.91
C LEU A 77 13.50 -15.65 6.10
N VAL A 78 14.74 -15.25 5.86
CA VAL A 78 15.94 -15.89 6.40
C VAL A 78 16.49 -14.95 7.47
N HIS A 79 16.70 -15.46 8.68
CA HIS A 79 17.25 -14.71 9.81
C HIS A 79 18.45 -15.46 10.39
N LYS A 80 19.62 -14.82 10.34
CA LYS A 80 20.88 -15.39 10.80
C LYS A 80 21.45 -14.52 11.92
N VAL A 81 21.45 -15.06 13.14
CA VAL A 81 22.01 -14.39 14.32
C VAL A 81 23.50 -14.69 14.43
N MET A 82 24.28 -13.65 14.74
CA MET A 82 25.73 -13.70 14.96
C MET A 82 26.03 -13.34 16.42
N SER A 83 26.78 -14.19 17.11
CA SER A 83 27.22 -13.98 18.47
C SER A 83 28.61 -13.35 18.49
N PHE A 84 28.80 -12.27 19.26
CA PHE A 84 30.09 -11.59 19.36
C PHE A 84 31.13 -12.38 20.16
N VAL A 85 30.71 -13.29 21.03
CA VAL A 85 31.61 -14.19 21.78
C VAL A 85 32.43 -15.05 20.83
N ASP A 86 31.87 -15.39 19.68
CA ASP A 86 32.50 -16.24 18.67
C ASP A 86 33.32 -15.42 17.64
N THR A 87 33.39 -14.10 17.81
CA THR A 87 34.16 -13.17 16.96
C THR A 87 35.39 -12.64 17.70
N PRO A 88 36.35 -12.00 16.99
CA PRO A 88 37.48 -11.32 17.63
C PRO A 88 37.10 -10.24 18.66
N LEU A 89 35.85 -9.77 18.67
CA LEU A 89 35.36 -8.83 19.68
C LEU A 89 35.29 -9.47 21.07
N ALA A 90 35.05 -10.79 21.16
CA ALA A 90 35.00 -11.59 22.39
C ALA A 90 34.13 -10.96 23.51
N ALA A 91 33.00 -10.36 23.13
CA ALA A 91 32.07 -9.68 24.05
C ALA A 91 30.70 -10.35 24.04
N HIS A 92 29.92 -10.15 25.10
CA HIS A 92 28.50 -10.55 25.11
C HIS A 92 27.68 -9.55 24.29
N GLY A 93 27.20 -9.99 23.13
CA GLY A 93 26.34 -9.23 22.24
C GLY A 93 25.99 -10.03 20.99
N TYR A 94 25.01 -9.54 20.25
CA TYR A 94 24.51 -10.18 19.05
C TYR A 94 24.24 -9.14 17.97
N ASP A 95 24.56 -9.49 16.74
CA ASP A 95 24.05 -8.86 15.52
C ASP A 95 23.24 -9.91 14.73
N ASP A 96 22.52 -9.47 13.71
CA ASP A 96 21.81 -10.36 12.79
C ASP A 96 21.92 -9.91 11.33
N GLU A 97 21.69 -10.87 10.44
CA GLU A 97 21.47 -10.66 9.01
C GLU A 97 20.06 -11.15 8.67
N ILE A 98 19.33 -10.36 7.89
CA ILE A 98 18.02 -10.74 7.36
C ILE A 98 18.00 -10.70 5.84
N GLU A 99 17.39 -11.71 5.23
CA GLU A 99 17.14 -11.76 3.79
C GLU A 99 15.69 -12.15 3.54
N PHE A 100 14.96 -11.34 2.77
CA PHE A 100 13.56 -11.58 2.45
C PHE A 100 13.19 -10.89 1.14
N ASN A 101 12.12 -11.31 0.49
CA ASN A 101 11.54 -10.54 -0.60
C ASN A 101 10.73 -9.37 -0.02
N THR A 102 10.94 -8.15 -0.50
CA THR A 102 10.30 -6.95 0.08
C THR A 102 8.78 -6.87 -0.09
N GLN A 103 8.17 -7.84 -0.77
CA GLN A 103 6.73 -8.03 -0.94
C GLN A 103 6.20 -9.30 -0.22
N CYS A 104 6.88 -9.78 0.83
CA CYS A 104 6.54 -11.05 1.51
C CYS A 104 5.72 -10.89 2.81
N SER A 105 5.50 -9.66 3.28
CA SER A 105 4.74 -9.33 4.49
C SER A 105 4.19 -7.91 4.32
N SER A 106 3.80 -7.21 5.40
CA SER A 106 3.43 -5.80 5.34
C SER A 106 4.40 -5.01 4.48
N GLN A 107 3.88 -4.27 3.50
CA GLN A 107 4.71 -3.59 2.51
C GLN A 107 4.11 -2.26 2.04
N TRP A 108 4.96 -1.47 1.38
CA TRP A 108 4.60 -0.47 0.39
C TRP A 108 5.12 -0.89 -0.98
N ASP A 109 4.35 -0.57 -2.01
CA ASP A 109 4.73 -0.70 -3.40
C ASP A 109 5.13 0.65 -3.99
N SER A 110 6.30 0.71 -4.62
CA SER A 110 6.70 1.86 -5.44
C SER A 110 5.87 1.94 -6.72
N LEU A 111 5.90 3.10 -7.37
CA LEU A 111 5.25 3.29 -8.67
C LEU A 111 5.97 2.54 -9.82
N CYS A 112 7.09 1.88 -9.52
CA CYS A 112 7.78 0.95 -10.40
C CYS A 112 7.35 -0.52 -10.21
N HIS A 113 6.53 -0.84 -9.18
CA HIS A 113 6.22 -2.23 -8.82
C HIS A 113 5.37 -2.93 -9.88
N PHE A 114 4.34 -2.24 -10.39
CA PHE A 114 3.40 -2.79 -11.37
C PHE A 114 3.19 -1.78 -12.49
N HIS A 115 3.54 -2.17 -13.72
CA HIS A 115 3.38 -1.32 -14.90
C HIS A 115 1.99 -1.48 -15.51
N HIS A 116 1.59 -0.48 -16.30
CA HIS A 116 0.48 -0.64 -17.24
C HIS A 116 0.90 -1.65 -18.31
N GLN A 117 0.20 -2.78 -18.40
CA GLN A 117 0.68 -3.93 -19.16
C GLN A 117 0.68 -3.67 -20.68
N GLU A 118 -0.34 -3.00 -21.19
CA GLU A 118 -0.47 -2.74 -22.64
C GLU A 118 0.63 -1.80 -23.14
N SER A 119 0.90 -0.70 -22.43
CA SER A 119 1.96 0.27 -22.81
C SER A 119 3.34 -0.07 -22.23
N LYS A 120 3.44 -1.12 -21.40
CA LYS A 120 4.66 -1.58 -20.72
C LYS A 120 5.37 -0.47 -19.93
N SER A 121 4.63 0.52 -19.47
CA SER A 121 5.18 1.73 -18.85
C SER A 121 4.72 1.85 -17.40
N GLY A 122 5.62 2.29 -16.53
CA GLY A 122 5.31 2.74 -15.18
C GLY A 122 4.85 4.20 -15.15
N TYR A 123 4.70 4.74 -13.94
CA TYR A 123 4.28 6.13 -13.73
C TYR A 123 5.11 7.14 -14.53
N ASN A 124 4.44 8.13 -15.10
CA ASN A 124 5.03 9.18 -15.93
C ASN A 124 5.82 8.65 -17.16
N GLY A 125 5.41 7.49 -17.67
CA GLY A 125 6.01 6.86 -18.85
C GLY A 125 7.38 6.26 -18.60
N VAL A 126 7.71 5.96 -17.34
CA VAL A 126 8.99 5.38 -16.97
C VAL A 126 9.11 3.98 -17.54
N GLN A 127 10.25 3.73 -18.17
CA GLN A 127 10.70 2.41 -18.59
C GLN A 127 11.79 1.98 -17.62
N THR A 128 11.64 0.79 -17.03
CA THR A 128 12.59 0.26 -16.05
C THR A 128 13.25 -1.02 -16.57
N SER A 129 14.42 -1.30 -16.04
CA SER A 129 15.14 -2.57 -16.21
C SER A 129 15.77 -2.96 -14.89
N VAL A 130 16.13 -4.23 -14.73
CA VAL A 130 16.87 -4.71 -13.55
C VAL A 130 18.16 -3.91 -13.34
N GLU A 131 18.88 -3.62 -14.42
CA GLU A 131 20.10 -2.82 -14.38
C GLU A 131 19.85 -1.39 -13.87
N ALA A 132 18.80 -0.72 -14.36
CA ALA A 132 18.47 0.65 -13.94
C ALA A 132 18.03 0.73 -12.45
N LEU A 133 17.44 -0.33 -11.93
CA LEU A 133 16.96 -0.42 -10.54
C LEU A 133 18.03 -0.94 -9.57
N THR A 134 19.05 -1.63 -10.05
CA THR A 134 20.15 -2.14 -9.22
C THR A 134 21.16 -1.03 -8.96
N GLN A 135 20.87 -0.19 -7.97
CA GLN A 135 21.66 0.99 -7.65
C GLN A 135 22.65 0.71 -6.50
N THR A 136 23.95 0.75 -6.81
CA THR A 136 25.03 0.49 -5.85
C THR A 136 25.57 1.79 -5.25
N TYR A 137 26.30 1.66 -4.13
CA TYR A 137 26.90 2.79 -3.44
C TYR A 137 27.70 3.70 -4.39
N GLY A 138 27.36 4.98 -4.42
CA GLY A 138 27.98 6.00 -5.26
C GLY A 138 27.35 6.18 -6.65
N ASN A 139 26.61 5.19 -7.14
CA ASN A 139 25.97 5.13 -8.46
C ASN A 139 24.43 5.16 -8.39
N GLU A 140 23.88 5.76 -7.34
CA GLU A 140 22.44 5.89 -7.15
C GLU A 140 21.83 6.99 -8.03
N ASP A 141 20.52 6.89 -8.28
CA ASP A 141 19.76 7.92 -8.98
C ASP A 141 19.64 9.20 -8.14
N LYS A 142 20.62 10.09 -8.32
CA LYS A 142 20.67 11.39 -7.63
C LYS A 142 19.69 12.40 -8.23
N ASP A 143 19.36 12.24 -9.50
CA ASP A 143 18.49 13.14 -10.28
C ASP A 143 17.00 12.86 -10.09
N GLN A 144 16.64 11.74 -9.44
CA GLN A 144 15.25 11.29 -9.23
C GLN A 144 14.50 11.09 -10.54
N LYS A 145 15.05 10.23 -11.40
CA LYS A 145 14.44 9.84 -12.68
C LYS A 145 13.46 8.68 -12.53
N LEU A 146 13.68 7.81 -11.55
CA LEU A 146 12.84 6.63 -11.31
C LEU A 146 11.96 6.82 -10.06
N PRO A 147 10.66 6.46 -10.09
CA PRO A 147 9.75 6.64 -8.95
C PRO A 147 9.87 5.52 -7.91
N THR A 148 11.06 5.38 -7.33
CA THR A 148 11.41 4.36 -6.33
C THR A 148 11.27 4.86 -4.88
N LEU A 149 11.09 3.95 -3.92
CA LEU A 149 10.72 4.30 -2.54
C LEU A 149 11.78 5.12 -1.79
N ASN A 150 13.07 4.98 -2.10
CA ASN A 150 14.12 5.76 -1.46
C ASN A 150 13.91 7.28 -1.59
N HIS A 151 13.24 7.74 -2.65
CA HIS A 151 12.95 9.15 -2.83
C HIS A 151 11.94 9.71 -1.82
N TRP A 152 11.17 8.86 -1.13
CA TRP A 152 10.27 9.29 -0.06
C TRP A 152 11.07 9.95 1.08
N HIS A 153 12.31 9.54 1.33
CA HIS A 153 13.17 10.16 2.34
C HIS A 153 13.47 11.63 2.03
N LYS A 154 13.64 11.99 0.75
CA LYS A 154 13.88 13.38 0.34
C LYS A 154 12.69 14.31 0.63
N ARG A 155 11.47 13.78 0.70
CA ARG A 155 10.26 14.52 1.09
C ARG A 155 9.90 14.39 2.57
N GLY A 156 10.71 13.69 3.37
CA GLY A 156 10.45 13.47 4.80
C GLY A 156 9.58 12.25 5.13
N GLY A 157 9.50 11.26 4.23
CA GLY A 157 8.67 10.07 4.38
C GLY A 157 7.20 10.32 4.06
N LEU A 158 6.32 9.50 4.64
CA LEU A 158 4.87 9.68 4.62
C LEU A 158 4.42 10.12 6.00
N VAL A 159 3.85 11.33 6.07
CA VAL A 159 3.12 11.83 7.23
C VAL A 159 1.78 12.34 6.68
N ALA A 160 0.69 11.76 7.13
CA ALA A 160 -0.63 12.03 6.57
C ALA A 160 -1.72 11.84 7.62
N ARG A 161 -2.94 12.28 7.31
CA ARG A 161 -4.10 11.79 8.04
C ARG A 161 -4.45 10.41 7.52
N GLY A 162 -4.45 9.42 8.40
CA GLY A 162 -5.00 8.10 8.12
C GLY A 162 -6.49 8.08 8.38
N VAL A 163 -7.26 7.43 7.49
CA VAL A 163 -8.67 7.13 7.70
C VAL A 163 -8.89 5.64 7.55
N PHE A 164 -9.51 5.02 8.54
CA PHE A 164 -9.64 3.58 8.63
C PHE A 164 -11.05 3.15 8.28
N ILE A 165 -11.20 2.10 7.49
CA ILE A 165 -12.47 1.49 7.08
C ILE A 165 -12.43 0.03 7.52
N ASP A 166 -13.19 -0.28 8.57
CA ASP A 166 -13.17 -1.60 9.20
C ASP A 166 -14.25 -2.51 8.62
N PHE A 167 -14.00 -3.00 7.40
CA PHE A 167 -14.93 -3.88 6.72
C PHE A 167 -15.15 -5.19 7.48
N LYS A 168 -14.10 -5.77 8.06
CA LYS A 168 -14.20 -7.00 8.85
C LYS A 168 -15.18 -6.84 10.02
N LEU A 169 -15.02 -5.80 10.83
CA LEU A 169 -15.92 -5.55 11.96
C LEU A 169 -17.36 -5.29 11.48
N TYR A 170 -17.51 -4.49 10.42
CA TYR A 170 -18.83 -4.23 9.83
C TYR A 170 -19.50 -5.52 9.35
N ALA A 171 -18.79 -6.39 8.63
CA ALA A 171 -19.32 -7.65 8.14
C ALA A 171 -19.78 -8.57 9.28
N ASP A 172 -19.01 -8.64 10.37
CA ASP A 172 -19.39 -9.41 11.55
C ASP A 172 -20.66 -8.87 12.22
N GLU A 173 -20.77 -7.55 12.39
CA GLU A 173 -21.91 -6.90 13.04
C GLU A 173 -23.19 -7.01 12.22
N GLU A 174 -23.09 -6.95 10.89
CA GLU A 174 -24.23 -7.08 9.98
C GLU A 174 -24.53 -8.54 9.61
N GLY A 175 -23.74 -9.50 10.12
CA GLY A 175 -23.89 -10.93 9.77
C GLY A 175 -23.63 -11.24 8.29
N ARG A 176 -22.83 -10.42 7.61
CA ARG A 176 -22.48 -10.62 6.19
C ARG A 176 -21.48 -11.76 6.08
N SER A 177 -21.81 -12.75 5.26
CA SER A 177 -20.83 -13.78 4.88
C SER A 177 -19.72 -13.13 4.05
N PHE A 178 -18.47 -13.30 4.51
CA PHE A 178 -17.28 -12.82 3.83
C PHE A 178 -16.11 -13.76 4.13
N ASN A 179 -15.41 -14.20 3.09
CA ASN A 179 -14.23 -15.05 3.20
C ASN A 179 -12.98 -14.32 2.68
N PRO A 180 -12.02 -13.97 3.56
CA PRO A 180 -10.79 -13.32 3.14
C PRO A 180 -9.93 -14.13 2.14
N TYR A 181 -10.10 -15.46 2.11
CA TYR A 181 -9.30 -16.39 1.31
C TYR A 181 -10.03 -16.91 0.07
N ASN A 182 -11.03 -16.16 -0.39
CA ASN A 182 -11.76 -16.37 -1.63
C ASN A 182 -11.91 -15.04 -2.38
N ASP A 183 -12.57 -14.99 -3.53
CA ASP A 183 -12.73 -13.78 -4.37
C ASP A 183 -13.83 -12.80 -3.90
N ASP A 184 -14.09 -12.77 -2.60
CA ASP A 184 -15.10 -11.91 -2.00
C ASP A 184 -14.70 -10.43 -2.12
N LYS A 185 -15.67 -9.57 -2.46
CA LYS A 185 -15.39 -8.18 -2.86
C LYS A 185 -15.85 -7.17 -1.82
N ILE A 186 -15.01 -6.15 -1.64
CA ILE A 186 -15.32 -4.91 -0.93
C ILE A 186 -15.65 -3.86 -2.00
N THR A 187 -16.89 -3.41 -2.06
CA THR A 187 -17.34 -2.42 -3.06
C THR A 187 -17.12 -1.00 -2.58
N VAL A 188 -17.12 -0.02 -3.48
CA VAL A 188 -17.14 1.41 -3.11
C VAL A 188 -18.35 1.73 -2.24
N GLN A 189 -19.49 1.10 -2.50
CA GLN A 189 -20.72 1.27 -1.71
C GLN A 189 -20.53 0.76 -0.28
N ASP A 190 -19.81 -0.35 -0.09
CA ASP A 190 -19.43 -0.84 1.23
C ASP A 190 -18.54 0.17 1.95
N ILE A 191 -17.51 0.69 1.28
CA ILE A 191 -16.57 1.67 1.84
C ILE A 191 -17.31 2.93 2.29
N GLU A 192 -18.20 3.49 1.46
CA GLU A 192 -18.98 4.69 1.80
C GLU A 192 -19.98 4.41 2.93
N ALA A 193 -20.62 3.24 2.96
CA ALA A 193 -21.55 2.85 4.02
C ALA A 193 -20.83 2.73 5.38
N ILE A 194 -19.66 2.09 5.38
CA ILE A 194 -18.82 1.95 6.58
C ILE A 194 -18.30 3.31 7.04
N ALA A 195 -17.79 4.14 6.12
CA ALA A 195 -17.35 5.50 6.44
C ALA A 195 -18.47 6.30 7.12
N LYS A 196 -19.69 6.22 6.59
CA LYS A 196 -20.87 6.84 7.20
C LYS A 196 -21.18 6.28 8.59
N LYS A 197 -21.16 4.96 8.79
CA LYS A 197 -21.40 4.31 10.09
C LYS A 197 -20.36 4.73 11.14
N GLN A 198 -19.10 4.85 10.72
CA GLN A 198 -17.97 5.24 11.56
C GLN A 198 -17.83 6.77 11.76
N GLY A 199 -18.64 7.58 11.08
CA GLY A 199 -18.52 9.05 11.10
C GLY A 199 -17.25 9.58 10.44
N VAL A 200 -16.68 8.84 9.48
CA VAL A 200 -15.48 9.24 8.72
C VAL A 200 -15.90 10.10 7.53
N GLU A 201 -15.37 11.32 7.49
CA GLU A 201 -15.38 12.16 6.29
C GLU A 201 -14.03 12.07 5.58
N PHE A 202 -14.03 11.68 4.31
CA PHE A 202 -12.82 11.64 3.49
C PHE A 202 -12.38 13.06 3.08
N LYS A 203 -11.08 13.33 3.23
CA LYS A 203 -10.45 14.61 2.88
C LYS A 203 -9.30 14.40 1.92
N LYS A 204 -9.03 15.43 1.13
CA LYS A 204 -7.88 15.46 0.22
C LYS A 204 -6.58 15.19 0.99
N GLY A 205 -5.78 14.27 0.47
CA GLY A 205 -4.51 13.86 1.05
C GLY A 205 -4.61 12.80 2.14
N ASP A 206 -5.82 12.31 2.45
CA ASP A 206 -5.96 11.17 3.35
C ASP A 206 -5.25 9.93 2.78
N VAL A 207 -4.75 9.08 3.67
CA VAL A 207 -4.40 7.69 3.36
C VAL A 207 -5.54 6.81 3.86
N ILE A 208 -6.24 6.16 2.94
CA ILE A 208 -7.34 5.25 3.27
C ILE A 208 -6.79 3.86 3.55
N ILE A 209 -7.17 3.31 4.70
CA ILE A 209 -6.73 2.00 5.19
C ILE A 209 -7.95 1.11 5.34
N ILE A 210 -7.97 -0.04 4.67
CA ILE A 210 -9.13 -0.94 4.64
C ILE A 210 -8.75 -2.28 5.28
N ARG A 211 -9.51 -2.72 6.29
CA ARG A 211 -9.32 -4.03 6.92
C ARG A 211 -10.37 -5.04 6.46
N SER A 212 -9.92 -6.14 5.88
CA SER A 212 -10.72 -7.30 5.46
C SER A 212 -10.69 -8.46 6.46
N GLY A 213 -9.69 -8.50 7.35
CA GLY A 213 -9.42 -9.61 8.28
C GLY A 213 -8.45 -10.65 7.74
N PHE A 214 -7.77 -10.38 6.62
CA PHE A 214 -6.86 -11.34 5.97
C PHE A 214 -5.64 -11.67 6.84
N THR A 215 -4.84 -10.67 7.27
CA THR A 215 -3.67 -10.90 8.14
C THR A 215 -4.08 -11.48 9.49
N GLU A 216 -5.20 -11.05 10.06
CA GLU A 216 -5.73 -11.59 11.30
C GLU A 216 -6.00 -13.09 11.21
N GLY A 217 -6.65 -13.57 10.15
CA GLY A 217 -6.98 -14.99 10.04
C GLY A 217 -5.75 -15.90 9.80
N LEU A 218 -4.63 -15.33 9.32
CA LEU A 218 -3.36 -16.05 9.16
C LEU A 218 -2.48 -15.97 10.42
N THR A 219 -2.77 -15.04 11.33
CA THR A 219 -1.96 -14.81 12.52
C THR A 219 -2.17 -15.94 13.52
N GLY A 220 -1.08 -16.60 13.92
CA GLY A 220 -1.08 -17.64 14.96
C GLY A 220 -1.59 -19.02 14.51
N VAL A 221 -1.95 -19.20 13.23
CA VAL A 221 -2.25 -20.54 12.68
C VAL A 221 -0.98 -21.22 12.15
N SER A 222 -0.99 -22.55 12.04
CA SER A 222 0.18 -23.32 11.58
C SER A 222 0.50 -23.08 10.10
N ALA A 223 1.75 -23.30 9.70
CA ALA A 223 2.17 -23.25 8.30
C ALA A 223 1.30 -24.11 7.36
N GLN A 224 0.94 -25.32 7.79
CA GLN A 224 0.01 -26.18 7.06
C GLN A 224 -1.34 -25.47 6.86
N LYS A 225 -1.89 -24.85 7.93
CA LYS A 225 -3.18 -24.18 7.85
C LYS A 225 -3.13 -22.93 6.97
N GLN A 226 -2.03 -22.17 7.01
CA GLN A 226 -1.81 -21.06 6.08
C GLN A 226 -1.82 -21.55 4.63
N GLY A 227 -1.13 -22.66 4.36
CA GLY A 227 -1.13 -23.32 3.04
C GLY A 227 -2.52 -23.76 2.58
N GLU A 228 -3.34 -24.32 3.49
CA GLU A 228 -4.73 -24.68 3.21
C GLU A 228 -5.60 -23.46 2.87
N LEU A 229 -5.50 -22.38 3.66
CA LEU A 229 -6.28 -21.16 3.47
C LEU A 229 -5.93 -20.48 2.15
N MET A 230 -4.64 -20.31 1.86
CA MET A 230 -4.17 -19.59 0.67
C MET A 230 -4.06 -20.47 -0.58
N GLY A 231 -4.31 -21.78 -0.47
CA GLY A 231 -4.07 -22.76 -1.54
C GLY A 231 -4.93 -22.56 -2.79
N SER A 232 -6.02 -21.79 -2.70
CA SER A 232 -6.85 -21.41 -3.87
C SER A 232 -6.17 -20.36 -4.76
N HIS A 233 -5.19 -19.62 -4.22
CA HIS A 233 -4.62 -18.39 -4.80
C HIS A 233 -5.66 -17.28 -5.07
N ARG A 234 -6.86 -17.40 -4.50
CA ARG A 234 -7.90 -16.39 -4.52
C ARG A 234 -7.82 -15.59 -3.24
N THR A 235 -8.14 -14.32 -3.33
CA THR A 235 -8.10 -13.43 -2.16
C THR A 235 -9.16 -12.36 -2.28
N CYS A 236 -9.67 -11.96 -1.12
CA CYS A 236 -10.64 -10.89 -1.07
C CYS A 236 -9.96 -9.57 -1.41
N GLY A 237 -10.78 -8.57 -1.72
CA GLY A 237 -10.28 -7.20 -1.75
C GLY A 237 -11.23 -6.21 -2.35
N VAL A 238 -10.72 -5.00 -2.56
CA VAL A 238 -11.48 -3.94 -3.22
C VAL A 238 -11.85 -4.37 -4.64
N THR A 239 -13.03 -3.97 -5.09
CA THR A 239 -13.50 -4.27 -6.45
C THR A 239 -12.58 -3.60 -7.48
N GLY A 240 -11.95 -4.41 -8.33
CA GLY A 240 -11.04 -3.92 -9.37
C GLY A 240 -11.76 -3.57 -10.66
N ASP A 241 -12.19 -2.31 -10.78
CA ASP A 241 -12.77 -1.77 -12.01
C ASP A 241 -12.45 -0.26 -12.17
N GLU A 242 -12.73 0.28 -13.36
CA GLU A 242 -12.48 1.70 -13.67
C GLU A 242 -13.32 2.65 -12.81
N ALA A 243 -14.56 2.28 -12.49
CA ALA A 243 -15.43 3.09 -11.65
C ALA A 243 -14.85 3.26 -10.23
N THR A 244 -14.26 2.21 -9.70
CA THR A 244 -13.55 2.21 -8.42
C THR A 244 -12.28 3.05 -8.51
N ALA A 245 -11.47 2.87 -9.55
CA ALA A 245 -10.27 3.71 -9.77
C ALA A 245 -10.62 5.21 -9.84
N LYS A 246 -11.68 5.55 -10.58
CA LYS A 246 -12.24 6.91 -10.65
C LYS A 246 -12.64 7.45 -9.29
N TRP A 247 -13.30 6.64 -8.46
CA TRP A 247 -13.70 7.05 -7.11
C TRP A 247 -12.49 7.37 -6.24
N PHE A 248 -11.46 6.52 -6.21
CA PHE A 248 -10.24 6.78 -5.42
C PHE A 248 -9.51 8.05 -5.88
N TRP A 249 -9.41 8.28 -7.20
CA TRP A 249 -8.82 9.50 -7.74
C TRP A 249 -9.60 10.76 -7.33
N ASN A 250 -10.93 10.73 -7.47
CA ASN A 250 -11.80 11.87 -7.15
C ASN A 250 -11.89 12.17 -5.66
N LYS A 251 -11.65 11.19 -4.78
CA LYS A 251 -11.49 11.44 -3.34
C LYS A 251 -10.14 12.07 -3.00
N HIS A 252 -9.20 12.09 -3.95
CA HIS A 252 -7.86 12.64 -3.81
C HIS A 252 -7.10 12.05 -2.62
N PHE A 253 -7.10 10.73 -2.48
CA PHE A 253 -6.26 10.05 -1.51
C PHE A 253 -4.78 10.17 -1.89
N ALA A 254 -3.90 10.30 -0.89
CA ALA A 254 -2.46 10.32 -1.11
C ALA A 254 -1.89 8.92 -1.35
N ALA A 255 -2.47 7.90 -0.73
CA ALA A 255 -2.12 6.49 -0.87
C ALA A 255 -3.28 5.61 -0.37
N VAL A 256 -3.19 4.32 -0.64
CA VAL A 256 -4.11 3.31 -0.08
C VAL A 256 -3.31 2.26 0.68
N ALA A 257 -3.90 1.65 1.71
CA ALA A 257 -3.34 0.47 2.33
C ALA A 257 -4.43 -0.50 2.81
N GLY A 258 -4.05 -1.76 3.03
CA GLY A 258 -4.93 -2.75 3.63
C GLY A 258 -4.18 -3.98 4.10
N ASP A 259 -4.91 -4.92 4.69
CA ASP A 259 -4.39 -6.21 5.15
C ASP A 259 -4.48 -7.32 4.09
N MET A 260 -5.01 -7.02 2.91
CA MET A 260 -5.12 -7.95 1.79
C MET A 260 -3.79 -8.11 1.05
N ILE A 261 -3.60 -9.25 0.38
CA ILE A 261 -2.36 -9.58 -0.35
C ILE A 261 -2.13 -8.74 -1.62
N ALA A 262 -3.19 -8.11 -2.14
CA ALA A 262 -3.20 -7.40 -3.42
C ALA A 262 -3.97 -6.06 -3.34
N PHE A 263 -4.46 -5.67 -2.16
CA PHE A 263 -5.45 -4.60 -1.95
C PHE A 263 -6.82 -4.79 -2.67
N GLU A 264 -6.82 -5.03 -4.00
CA GLU A 264 -7.95 -5.46 -4.81
C GLU A 264 -8.11 -6.99 -4.81
N HIS A 265 -9.33 -7.47 -5.08
CA HIS A 265 -9.64 -8.90 -5.11
C HIS A 265 -8.91 -9.66 -6.24
N ILE A 266 -8.57 -10.93 -5.99
CA ILE A 266 -7.99 -11.86 -6.98
C ILE A 266 -8.91 -13.08 -7.12
N PRO A 267 -9.23 -13.52 -8.35
CA PRO A 267 -8.76 -12.99 -9.64
C PRO A 267 -9.50 -11.71 -10.08
N PRO A 268 -8.87 -10.85 -10.90
CA PRO A 268 -9.59 -9.75 -11.53
C PRO A 268 -10.68 -10.30 -12.45
N LYS A 269 -11.73 -9.50 -12.67
CA LYS A 269 -12.81 -9.86 -13.60
C LYS A 269 -12.72 -8.98 -14.85
N ARG A 270 -12.76 -9.61 -16.02
CA ARG A 270 -12.84 -8.91 -17.31
C ARG A 270 -14.23 -8.28 -17.49
N PRO A 271 -14.41 -7.34 -18.45
CA PRO A 271 -15.70 -6.71 -18.71
C PRO A 271 -16.84 -7.68 -19.03
N ASP A 272 -16.53 -8.86 -19.57
CA ASP A 272 -17.50 -9.93 -19.85
C ASP A 272 -17.83 -10.81 -18.62
N GLY A 273 -17.25 -10.50 -17.46
CA GLY A 273 -17.42 -11.24 -16.21
C GLY A 273 -16.49 -12.44 -16.04
N SER A 274 -15.69 -12.79 -17.06
CA SER A 274 -14.72 -13.90 -16.98
C SER A 274 -13.54 -13.57 -16.05
N GLU A 275 -12.86 -14.61 -15.56
CA GLU A 275 -11.67 -14.44 -14.72
C GLU A 275 -10.44 -14.06 -15.56
N GLY A 276 -9.77 -13.01 -15.10
CA GLY A 276 -8.49 -12.55 -15.61
C GLY A 276 -7.29 -13.18 -14.91
N GLN A 277 -6.11 -12.92 -15.45
CA GLN A 277 -4.83 -13.22 -14.84
C GLN A 277 -4.41 -12.09 -13.89
N VAL A 278 -3.46 -12.36 -12.99
CA VAL A 278 -2.92 -11.36 -12.05
C VAL A 278 -2.30 -10.16 -12.79
N SER A 279 -1.79 -10.34 -14.01
CA SER A 279 -1.33 -9.23 -14.85
C SER A 279 -2.46 -8.27 -15.25
N GLU A 280 -3.72 -8.69 -15.20
CA GLU A 280 -4.91 -7.92 -15.55
C GLU A 280 -5.53 -7.20 -14.34
N LEU A 281 -4.83 -7.14 -13.19
CA LEU A 281 -5.27 -6.38 -12.02
C LEU A 281 -5.49 -4.91 -12.40
N VAL A 282 -6.66 -4.39 -12.06
CA VAL A 282 -7.15 -3.12 -12.60
C VAL A 282 -6.67 -1.98 -11.71
N LEU A 283 -6.85 -2.08 -10.39
CA LEU A 283 -6.45 -1.02 -9.47
C LEU A 283 -4.93 -0.90 -9.40
N HIS A 284 -4.17 -1.99 -9.44
CA HIS A 284 -2.71 -1.93 -9.49
C HIS A 284 -2.19 -1.08 -10.65
N GLN A 285 -2.75 -1.29 -11.85
CA GLN A 285 -2.35 -0.52 -13.03
C GLN A 285 -2.77 0.94 -12.90
N TYR A 286 -4.00 1.21 -12.46
CA TYR A 286 -4.46 2.59 -12.27
C TYR A 286 -3.65 3.33 -11.20
N PHE A 287 -3.48 2.68 -10.05
CA PHE A 287 -2.85 3.25 -8.87
C PHE A 287 -1.37 3.47 -9.14
N LEU A 288 -0.60 2.42 -9.41
CA LEU A 288 0.85 2.55 -9.50
C LEU A 288 1.28 3.21 -10.81
N ALA A 289 0.78 2.73 -11.95
CA ALA A 289 1.30 3.16 -13.25
C ALA A 289 0.58 4.38 -13.84
N LEU A 290 -0.75 4.49 -13.71
CA LEU A 290 -1.49 5.54 -14.44
C LEU A 290 -1.55 6.86 -13.68
N PHE A 291 -1.87 6.86 -12.38
CA PHE A 291 -1.99 8.10 -11.62
C PHE A 291 -1.07 8.25 -10.40
N GLY A 292 -0.21 7.26 -10.13
CA GLY A 292 0.90 7.38 -9.18
C GLY A 292 0.51 7.33 -7.71
N MET A 293 -0.43 6.47 -7.34
CA MET A 293 -0.87 6.21 -5.96
C MET A 293 -0.20 4.95 -5.40
N PRO A 294 0.63 5.08 -4.35
CA PRO A 294 1.24 3.93 -3.68
C PRO A 294 0.20 3.01 -3.03
N ILE A 295 0.51 1.71 -3.01
CA ILE A 295 -0.32 0.66 -2.40
C ILE A 295 0.42 0.05 -1.21
N GLY A 296 -0.26 -0.03 -0.07
CA GLY A 296 0.18 -0.76 1.10
C GLY A 296 -0.59 -2.07 1.24
N GLU A 297 0.13 -3.18 1.42
CA GLU A 297 -0.47 -4.53 1.43
C GLU A 297 -0.04 -5.29 2.68
N LEU A 298 -0.88 -6.24 3.12
CA LEU A 298 -0.62 -7.12 4.26
C LEU A 298 -0.34 -6.37 5.58
N TRP A 299 -0.94 -5.20 5.80
CA TRP A 299 -0.81 -4.49 7.08
C TRP A 299 -1.48 -5.24 8.23
N ASP A 300 -0.97 -5.11 9.45
CA ASP A 300 -1.63 -5.64 10.65
C ASP A 300 -2.59 -4.60 11.21
N LEU A 301 -3.89 -4.87 11.07
CA LEU A 301 -4.95 -3.89 11.33
C LEU A 301 -5.85 -4.28 12.51
N LYS A 302 -5.62 -5.42 13.17
CA LYS A 302 -6.49 -5.90 14.26
C LYS A 302 -6.42 -4.96 15.47
N ALA A 303 -5.22 -4.63 15.93
CA ALA A 303 -5.02 -3.71 17.05
C ALA A 303 -5.53 -2.29 16.73
N LEU A 304 -5.44 -1.86 15.46
CA LEU A 304 -5.99 -0.59 15.01
C LEU A 304 -7.52 -0.59 15.08
N SER A 305 -8.17 -1.67 14.63
CA SER A 305 -9.62 -1.88 14.75
C SER A 305 -10.09 -1.78 16.20
N GLU A 306 -9.43 -2.51 17.11
CA GLU A 306 -9.74 -2.48 18.54
C GLU A 306 -9.61 -1.06 19.13
N LYS A 307 -8.53 -0.35 18.78
CA LYS A 307 -8.30 1.02 19.26
C LYS A 307 -9.30 2.02 18.69
N CYS A 308 -9.63 1.94 17.40
CA CYS A 308 -10.63 2.81 16.79
C CYS A 308 -12.01 2.60 17.41
N LYS A 309 -12.39 1.34 17.67
CA LYS A 309 -13.64 0.99 18.35
C LYS A 309 -13.69 1.52 19.78
N GLU A 310 -12.61 1.37 20.54
CA GLU A 310 -12.49 1.89 21.92
C GLU A 310 -12.66 3.41 21.96
N LEU A 311 -12.00 4.14 21.05
CA LEU A 311 -12.04 5.61 21.01
C LEU A 311 -13.26 6.18 20.30
N GLY A 312 -14.03 5.36 19.57
CA GLY A 312 -15.07 5.82 18.66
C GLY A 312 -14.55 6.74 17.56
N ARG A 313 -13.27 6.61 17.18
CA ARG A 313 -12.57 7.48 16.22
C ARG A 313 -11.77 6.65 15.22
N TYR A 314 -12.05 6.87 13.94
CA TYR A 314 -11.48 6.11 12.82
C TYR A 314 -10.56 6.95 11.93
N SER A 315 -10.04 8.04 12.50
CA SER A 315 -8.99 8.88 11.91
C SER A 315 -7.86 9.11 12.92
N PHE A 316 -6.65 9.21 12.41
CA PHE A 316 -5.42 9.32 13.19
C PHE A 316 -4.31 9.99 12.37
N LEU A 317 -3.24 10.41 13.03
CA LEU A 317 -2.01 10.73 12.32
C LEU A 317 -1.37 9.41 11.88
N LEU A 318 -1.06 9.28 10.60
CA LEU A 318 -0.31 8.16 10.04
C LEU A 318 1.10 8.61 9.72
N THR A 319 2.10 7.87 10.20
CA THR A 319 3.50 8.03 9.80
C THR A 319 4.03 6.74 9.21
N SER A 320 4.81 6.81 8.14
CA SER A 320 5.47 5.66 7.55
C SER A 320 6.77 6.08 6.86
N VAL A 321 7.85 5.33 7.12
CA VAL A 321 9.18 5.60 6.59
C VAL A 321 9.79 4.29 6.08
N PRO A 322 9.58 3.96 4.79
CA PRO A 322 10.13 2.75 4.17
C PRO A 322 11.66 2.70 4.24
N LEU A 323 12.26 1.53 4.02
CA LEU A 323 13.71 1.36 3.91
C LEU A 323 14.29 2.30 2.85
N ASN A 324 15.43 2.91 3.16
CA ASN A 324 16.13 3.81 2.25
C ASN A 324 17.07 3.03 1.32
N VAL A 325 16.51 2.13 0.51
CA VAL A 325 17.26 1.33 -0.46
C VAL A 325 17.22 2.01 -1.84
N PRO A 326 18.36 2.50 -2.36
CA PRO A 326 18.42 3.06 -3.71
C PRO A 326 17.82 2.12 -4.76
N GLY A 327 16.94 2.63 -5.61
CA GLY A 327 16.23 1.82 -6.60
C GLY A 327 15.13 0.91 -6.02
N GLY A 328 14.80 1.03 -4.73
CA GLY A 328 13.88 0.15 -4.02
C GLY A 328 12.47 0.12 -4.61
N ILE A 329 12.02 -1.09 -4.96
CA ILE A 329 10.70 -1.36 -5.56
C ILE A 329 9.59 -1.54 -4.53
N GLY A 330 9.92 -2.16 -3.40
CA GLY A 330 9.01 -2.31 -2.27
C GLY A 330 9.81 -2.35 -0.98
N SER A 331 9.10 -2.22 0.14
CA SER A 331 9.70 -2.16 1.47
C SER A 331 8.66 -2.45 2.53
N PRO A 332 9.06 -3.04 3.68
CA PRO A 332 8.26 -2.95 4.90
C PRO A 332 7.83 -1.50 5.17
N PRO A 333 6.60 -1.25 5.66
CA PRO A 333 6.06 0.09 5.66
C PRO A 333 6.60 0.92 6.82
N ASN A 334 7.02 0.30 7.93
CA ASN A 334 7.41 1.00 9.16
C ASN A 334 6.32 2.02 9.55
N ALA A 335 5.07 1.53 9.59
CA ALA A 335 3.87 2.36 9.73
C ALA A 335 3.36 2.40 11.18
N LEU A 336 2.98 3.59 11.63
CA LEU A 336 2.35 3.85 12.92
C LEU A 336 1.09 4.69 12.73
N ALA A 337 -0.01 4.25 13.32
CA ALA A 337 -1.17 5.09 13.60
C ALA A 337 -1.00 5.75 14.97
N VAL A 338 -1.15 7.06 15.05
CA VAL A 338 -0.98 7.83 16.29
C VAL A 338 -2.24 8.64 16.58
N PHE A 339 -2.82 8.41 17.75
CA PHE A 339 -4.06 9.00 18.23
C PHE A 339 -3.82 10.06 19.28
#